data_AF-A0A423N704-F1
#
_entry.id   AF-A0A423N704-F1
#
_cell.length_a   1.000
_cell.length_b   1.000
_cell.length_c   1.000
_cell.angle_alpha   90.00
_cell.angle_beta   90.00
_cell.angle_gamma   90.00
#
_symmetry.space_group_name_H-M   'P 1'
#
loop_
_entity.id
_entity.type
_entity.pdbx_description
1 polymer ?
#
loop_
_entity_poly.entity_id
_entity_poly.type
_entity_poly.pdbx_seq_one_letter_code
_entity_poly.pdbx_strand_id
1 'polypeptide(L)'
;MKSNLANTEPQTVWALNNSRFVAGHSAELLGVDFSEMPEWAQFQGYWENLELDRYMNDGGMYRYRRFGKFKWYANGNRLEQQPHVPYSQPEYFNPLNGGIDRHFAPVTAEMADNEVLKKLLLKLANTFSEIEDVQGWKINTYFNRILATPDMTGLPVPEGKHRDGVKFSCLFMADRSGVVGGETTLVDIMHQQPIYVGTLEKPCQALLFRDDTVFHDTTAIQICNGADSGYRDLLVIEFH
;
A
#
# COMPACT_ATOMS: atom_id res chain seq x y z
N MET A 1 11.83 16.62 -24.43
CA MET A 1 11.24 17.70 -23.61
C MET A 1 10.96 17.12 -22.23
N LYS A 2 11.76 17.49 -21.23
CA LYS A 2 11.55 17.05 -19.84
C LYS A 2 10.36 17.84 -19.28
N SER A 3 9.22 17.20 -19.07
CA SER A 3 8.10 17.78 -18.34
C SER A 3 8.45 17.77 -16.85
N ASN A 4 9.11 18.83 -16.37
CA ASN A 4 9.12 19.15 -14.96
C ASN A 4 7.72 19.71 -14.59
N LEU A 5 6.87 18.85 -14.06
CA LEU A 5 5.72 19.20 -13.23
C LEU A 5 5.94 18.40 -11.94
N ALA A 6 5.96 18.95 -10.73
CA ALA A 6 5.49 20.24 -10.25
C ALA A 6 6.27 20.66 -9.00
N ASN A 7 6.50 21.96 -8.83
CA ASN A 7 6.56 22.55 -7.49
C ASN A 7 5.13 22.48 -6.95
N THR A 8 4.77 21.37 -6.31
CA THR A 8 3.56 21.29 -5.49
C THR A 8 3.93 21.73 -4.09
N GLU A 9 3.19 22.69 -3.52
CA GLU A 9 3.23 22.94 -2.08
C GLU A 9 3.12 21.61 -1.32
N PRO A 10 3.75 21.48 -0.14
CA PRO A 10 3.63 20.27 0.69
C PRO A 10 2.16 19.92 0.87
N GLN A 11 1.72 18.81 0.27
CA GLN A 11 0.34 18.37 0.40
C GLN A 11 0.22 17.65 1.73
N THR A 12 -0.71 18.08 2.58
CA THR A 12 -1.09 17.31 3.76
C THR A 12 -2.18 16.32 3.36
N VAL A 13 -2.38 15.28 4.18
CA VAL A 13 -3.47 14.31 3.98
C VAL A 13 -4.85 14.97 3.86
N TRP A 14 -5.04 16.16 4.45
CA TRP A 14 -6.29 16.93 4.37
C TRP A 14 -6.66 17.41 2.98
N ALA A 15 -5.71 17.44 2.03
CA ALA A 15 -6.02 17.77 0.64
C ALA A 15 -6.98 16.75 0.00
N LEU A 16 -7.11 15.54 0.56
CA LEU A 16 -8.10 14.53 0.13
C LEU A 16 -9.57 14.94 0.32
N ASN A 17 -9.85 16.07 1.01
CA ASN A 17 -11.19 16.67 1.01
C ASN A 17 -11.62 17.14 -0.39
N ASN A 18 -10.67 17.60 -1.20
CA ASN A 18 -10.94 18.20 -2.51
C ASN A 18 -10.13 17.56 -3.65
N SER A 19 -9.23 16.63 -3.32
CA SER A 19 -8.37 15.92 -4.27
C SER A 19 -8.62 14.40 -4.20
N ARG A 20 -8.35 13.70 -5.30
CA ARG A 20 -8.50 12.24 -5.37
C ARG A 20 -7.32 11.49 -4.76
N PHE A 21 -6.16 12.14 -4.67
CA PHE A 21 -4.95 11.57 -4.10
C PHE A 21 -4.08 12.65 -3.46
N VAL A 22 -3.14 12.19 -2.62
CA VAL A 22 -1.98 12.95 -2.15
C VAL A 22 -0.77 12.02 -2.19
N ALA A 23 0.41 12.56 -2.50
CA ALA A 23 1.66 11.80 -2.54
C ALA A 23 2.79 12.63 -1.95
N GLY A 24 3.71 11.99 -1.22
CA GLY A 24 4.79 12.70 -0.56
C GLY A 24 5.42 11.90 0.58
N HIS A 25 6.27 12.57 1.36
CA HIS A 25 6.86 11.96 2.55
C HIS A 25 5.86 11.96 3.72
N SER A 26 5.86 10.94 4.57
CA SER A 26 4.93 10.85 5.70
C SER A 26 5.04 12.04 6.67
N ALA A 27 6.22 12.64 6.77
CA ALA A 27 6.43 13.85 7.56
C ALA A 27 5.54 15.02 7.07
N GLU A 28 5.39 15.17 5.75
CA GLU A 28 4.58 16.22 5.13
C GLU A 28 3.09 15.81 5.13
N LEU A 29 2.80 14.57 4.74
CA LEU A 29 1.43 14.08 4.60
C LEU A 29 0.72 13.94 5.95
N LEU A 30 1.41 13.37 6.94
CA LEU A 30 0.84 12.91 8.22
C LEU A 30 1.43 13.63 9.44
N GLY A 31 2.41 14.53 9.24
CA GLY A 31 3.09 15.24 10.32
C GLY A 31 4.02 14.34 11.15
N VAL A 32 4.41 13.17 10.64
CA VAL A 32 5.29 12.22 11.33
C VAL A 32 6.26 11.63 10.35
N ASP A 33 7.54 11.83 10.62
CA ASP A 33 8.59 11.01 10.03
C ASP A 33 8.65 9.68 10.79
N PHE A 34 8.25 8.58 10.15
CA PHE A 34 8.27 7.28 10.81
C PHE A 34 9.69 6.70 10.88
N SER A 35 10.64 7.15 10.05
CA SER A 35 12.02 6.64 10.12
C SER A 35 12.78 7.10 11.36
N GLU A 36 12.28 8.15 12.02
CA GLU A 36 12.83 8.67 13.27
C GLU A 36 12.25 7.96 14.52
N MET A 37 11.30 7.03 14.35
CA MET A 37 10.76 6.26 15.47
C MET A 37 11.72 5.12 15.88
N PRO A 38 11.90 4.85 17.18
CA PRO A 38 12.77 3.77 17.66
C PRO A 38 12.42 2.39 17.07
N GLU A 39 11.14 2.13 16.84
CA GLU A 39 10.61 0.86 16.35
C GLU A 39 10.71 0.72 14.82
N TRP A 40 11.20 1.74 14.11
CA TRP A 40 11.28 1.76 12.65
C TRP A 40 12.13 0.63 12.07
N ALA A 41 13.32 0.39 12.63
CA ALA A 41 14.21 -0.66 12.15
C ALA A 41 13.56 -2.05 12.25
N GLN A 42 12.82 -2.30 13.35
CA GLN A 42 12.05 -3.53 13.51
C GLN A 42 10.90 -3.60 12.48
N PHE A 43 10.20 -2.49 12.28
CA PHE A 43 9.11 -2.41 11.30
C PHE A 43 9.59 -2.73 9.88
N GLN A 44 10.71 -2.14 9.43
CA GLN A 44 11.31 -2.46 8.13
C GLN A 44 11.73 -3.93 8.04
N GLY A 45 12.26 -4.50 9.13
CA GLY A 45 12.70 -5.90 9.18
C GLY A 45 11.59 -6.93 8.98
N TYR A 46 10.31 -6.56 9.10
CA TYR A 46 9.20 -7.50 8.89
C TYR A 46 9.10 -8.04 7.46
N TRP A 47 9.61 -7.32 6.46
CA TRP A 47 9.58 -7.77 5.07
C TRP A 47 10.54 -8.95 4.79
N GLU A 48 11.54 -9.16 5.64
CA GLU A 48 12.48 -10.28 5.53
C GLU A 48 11.83 -11.64 5.84
N ASN A 49 10.71 -11.66 6.58
CA ASN A 49 10.06 -12.89 7.07
C ASN A 49 8.62 -13.04 6.54
N LEU A 50 8.34 -12.47 5.38
CA LEU A 50 7.09 -12.69 4.65
C LEU A 50 7.08 -14.09 4.01
N GLU A 51 5.89 -14.60 3.72
CA GLU A 51 5.72 -15.93 3.12
C GLU A 51 5.35 -15.80 1.65
N LEU A 52 5.79 -16.76 0.83
CA LEU A 52 5.50 -16.78 -0.60
C LEU A 52 3.97 -16.76 -0.85
N ASP A 53 3.53 -15.85 -1.72
CA ASP A 53 2.16 -15.82 -2.21
C ASP A 53 1.91 -17.02 -3.14
N ARG A 54 1.16 -18.01 -2.66
CA ARG A 54 0.82 -19.23 -3.43
C ARG A 54 -0.43 -19.08 -4.31
N TYR A 55 -1.04 -17.88 -4.33
CA TYR A 55 -2.26 -17.58 -5.09
C TYR A 55 -1.98 -16.69 -6.29
N MET A 56 -0.74 -16.73 -6.79
CA MET A 56 -0.31 -16.06 -8.02
C MET A 56 -0.81 -16.87 -9.23
N ASN A 57 -1.81 -16.35 -9.95
CA ASN A 57 -2.42 -17.05 -11.09
C ASN A 57 -1.48 -17.25 -12.28
N ASP A 58 -0.46 -16.42 -12.41
CA ASP A 58 0.60 -16.55 -13.41
C ASP A 58 1.71 -17.53 -12.98
N GLY A 59 1.59 -18.12 -11.78
CA GLY A 59 2.61 -18.99 -11.20
C GLY A 59 3.87 -18.25 -10.74
N GLY A 60 3.83 -16.91 -10.67
CA GLY A 60 4.97 -16.09 -10.27
C GLY A 60 5.45 -16.38 -8.85
N MET A 61 6.76 -16.47 -8.66
CA MET A 61 7.40 -16.66 -7.34
C MET A 61 7.99 -15.36 -6.77
N TYR A 62 7.62 -14.21 -7.34
CA TYR A 62 8.20 -12.91 -7.01
C TYR A 62 7.50 -12.19 -5.85
N ARG A 63 6.33 -12.64 -5.39
CA ARG A 63 5.55 -11.93 -4.35
C ARG A 63 5.54 -12.71 -3.04
N TYR A 64 5.96 -12.04 -1.97
CA TYR A 64 5.87 -12.53 -0.60
C TYR A 64 4.96 -11.60 0.18
N ARG A 65 4.07 -12.15 1.02
CA ARG A 65 3.12 -11.33 1.76
C ARG A 65 2.63 -11.89 3.08
N ARG A 66 2.17 -10.97 3.93
CA ARG A 66 1.31 -11.25 5.08
C ARG A 66 0.07 -10.35 5.04
N PHE A 67 -1.04 -10.86 5.54
CA PHE A 67 -2.33 -10.18 5.56
C PHE A 67 -2.87 -10.02 6.99
N GLY A 68 -3.32 -8.82 7.32
CA GLY A 68 -3.92 -8.47 8.61
C GLY A 68 -5.24 -7.74 8.44
N LYS A 69 -6.12 -7.90 9.43
CA LYS A 69 -7.34 -7.11 9.57
C LYS A 69 -7.31 -6.36 10.89
N PHE A 70 -7.73 -5.11 10.86
CA PHE A 70 -7.91 -4.26 12.02
C PHE A 70 -9.30 -3.63 11.99
N LYS A 71 -9.81 -3.25 13.15
CA LYS A 71 -10.93 -2.33 13.28
C LYS A 71 -10.50 -1.13 14.08
N TRP A 72 -10.91 0.03 13.60
CA TRP A 72 -10.77 1.27 14.35
C TRP A 72 -12.14 1.76 14.78
N TYR A 73 -12.22 2.27 16.02
CA TYR A 73 -13.42 2.87 16.59
C TYR A 73 -13.09 4.28 17.06
N ALA A 74 -13.89 5.25 16.63
CA ALA A 74 -13.71 6.65 17.02
C ALA A 74 -13.82 6.85 18.53
N ASN A 75 -14.76 6.13 19.17
CA ASN A 75 -14.86 6.13 20.61
C ASN A 75 -13.58 5.57 21.26
N GLY A 76 -12.86 6.42 21.98
CA GLY A 76 -11.60 6.08 22.63
C GLY A 76 -10.42 5.92 21.67
N ASN A 77 -10.56 6.29 20.39
CA ASN A 77 -9.52 6.18 19.36
C ASN A 77 -8.83 4.80 19.36
N ARG A 78 -9.66 3.75 19.35
CA ARG A 78 -9.23 2.39 19.66
C ARG A 78 -9.01 1.58 18.39
N LEU A 79 -7.80 1.04 18.23
CA LEU A 79 -7.43 0.15 17.13
C LEU A 79 -7.30 -1.29 17.65
N GLU A 80 -7.96 -2.24 16.98
CA GLU A 80 -7.96 -3.66 17.36
C GLU A 80 -7.59 -4.55 16.18
N GLN A 81 -6.55 -5.37 16.33
CA GLN A 81 -6.32 -6.48 15.40
C GLN A 81 -7.49 -7.46 15.50
N GLN A 82 -8.04 -7.85 14.35
CA GLN A 82 -9.12 -8.83 14.27
C GLN A 82 -8.55 -10.24 14.08
N PRO A 83 -9.31 -11.29 14.45
CA PRO A 83 -8.94 -12.66 14.12
C PRO A 83 -8.63 -12.82 12.64
N HIS A 84 -7.59 -13.59 12.33
CA HIS A 84 -7.23 -13.87 10.95
C HIS A 84 -8.36 -14.64 10.27
N VAL A 85 -8.71 -14.19 9.07
CA VAL A 85 -9.68 -14.83 8.18
C VAL A 85 -9.11 -14.81 6.76
N PRO A 86 -9.55 -15.72 5.89
CA PRO A 86 -9.15 -15.70 4.49
C PRO A 86 -9.47 -14.35 3.84
N TYR A 87 -8.66 -14.00 2.85
CA TYR A 87 -8.94 -12.84 2.01
C TYR A 87 -9.77 -13.26 0.81
N SER A 88 -10.97 -12.70 0.71
CA SER A 88 -11.88 -12.86 -0.42
C SER A 88 -12.19 -11.50 -1.01
N GLN A 89 -12.03 -11.34 -2.33
CA GLN A 89 -12.59 -10.21 -3.08
C GLN A 89 -13.79 -10.71 -3.88
N PRO A 90 -14.84 -9.88 -4.06
CA PRO A 90 -15.87 -10.17 -5.04
C PRO A 90 -15.27 -10.32 -6.45
N GLU A 91 -15.82 -11.23 -7.24
CA GLU A 91 -15.39 -11.50 -8.63
C GLU A 91 -15.42 -10.25 -9.52
N TYR A 92 -16.37 -9.34 -9.29
CA TYR A 92 -16.46 -8.10 -10.07
C TYR A 92 -15.35 -7.08 -9.77
N PHE A 93 -14.66 -7.19 -8.62
CA PHE A 93 -13.49 -6.36 -8.30
C PHE A 93 -12.18 -7.08 -8.64
N ASN A 94 -12.13 -8.40 -8.50
CA ASN A 94 -10.98 -9.20 -8.88
C ASN A 94 -11.41 -10.31 -9.86
N PRO A 95 -11.50 -10.02 -11.16
CA PRO A 95 -11.91 -11.02 -12.16
C PRO A 95 -10.98 -12.23 -12.23
N LEU A 96 -9.76 -12.12 -11.72
CA LEU A 96 -8.77 -13.19 -11.74
C LEU A 96 -8.85 -14.10 -10.50
N ASN A 97 -9.17 -13.56 -9.32
CA ASN A 97 -9.09 -14.29 -8.04
C ASN A 97 -10.34 -14.14 -7.16
N GLY A 98 -11.38 -13.48 -7.64
CA GLY A 98 -12.57 -13.22 -6.83
C GLY A 98 -13.41 -14.48 -6.65
N GLY A 99 -14.12 -14.54 -5.52
CA GLY A 99 -14.86 -15.74 -5.11
C GLY A 99 -13.99 -16.89 -4.56
N ILE A 100 -12.66 -16.73 -4.53
CA ILE A 100 -11.72 -17.69 -3.94
C ILE A 100 -11.23 -17.15 -2.59
N ASP A 101 -11.33 -17.99 -1.56
CA ASP A 101 -10.72 -17.72 -0.25
C ASP A 101 -9.19 -17.92 -0.34
N ARG A 102 -8.45 -16.83 -0.23
CA ARG A 102 -6.99 -16.84 -0.21
C ARG A 102 -6.49 -16.83 1.23
N HIS A 103 -5.92 -17.93 1.67
CA HIS A 103 -5.32 -18.08 2.99
C HIS A 103 -3.87 -17.59 2.96
N PHE A 104 -3.67 -16.27 3.03
CA PHE A 104 -2.34 -15.70 3.19
C PHE A 104 -1.84 -15.87 4.62
N ALA A 105 -0.52 -15.85 4.80
CA ALA A 105 0.08 -15.84 6.12
C ALA A 105 -0.42 -14.64 6.95
N PRO A 106 -0.77 -14.82 8.24
CA PRO A 106 -1.28 -13.74 9.05
C PRO A 106 -0.18 -12.73 9.39
N VAL A 107 -0.57 -11.46 9.55
CA VAL A 107 0.21 -10.48 10.33
C VAL A 107 0.32 -11.00 11.77
N THR A 108 1.54 -11.12 12.28
CA THR A 108 1.80 -11.67 13.63
C THR A 108 1.40 -10.68 14.72
N ALA A 109 1.29 -11.15 15.97
CA ALA A 109 1.04 -10.27 17.12
C ALA A 109 2.15 -9.21 17.26
N GLU A 110 3.42 -9.61 17.11
CA GLU A 110 4.57 -8.68 17.16
C GLU A 110 4.47 -7.58 16.09
N MET A 111 4.10 -7.93 14.85
CA MET A 111 3.88 -6.96 13.79
C MET A 111 2.72 -6.01 14.10
N ALA A 112 1.61 -6.57 14.59
CA ALA A 112 0.42 -5.80 14.96
C ALA A 112 0.67 -4.88 16.16
N ASP A 113 1.58 -5.28 17.06
CA ASP A 113 1.92 -4.53 18.27
C ASP A 113 2.97 -3.44 18.06
N ASN A 114 3.63 -3.41 16.90
CA ASN A 114 4.64 -2.40 16.58
C ASN A 114 4.04 -0.99 16.51
N GLU A 115 4.70 -0.04 17.20
CA GLU A 115 4.19 1.33 17.36
C GLU A 115 4.20 2.15 16.06
N VAL A 116 5.07 1.86 15.09
CA VAL A 116 5.03 2.48 13.77
C VAL A 116 3.72 2.12 13.07
N LEU A 117 3.38 0.83 13.04
CA LEU A 117 2.14 0.36 12.40
C LEU A 117 0.92 0.95 13.10
N LYS A 118 0.84 0.86 14.42
CA LYS A 118 -0.30 1.41 15.20
C LYS A 118 -0.47 2.90 14.94
N LYS A 119 0.61 3.68 15.02
CA LYS A 119 0.57 5.13 14.83
C LYS A 119 0.19 5.52 13.40
N LEU A 120 0.68 4.79 12.39
CA LEU A 120 0.29 4.98 10.99
C LEU A 120 -1.21 4.72 10.79
N LEU A 121 -1.69 3.55 11.23
CA LEU A 121 -3.10 3.17 11.11
C LEU A 121 -4.04 4.14 11.85
N LEU A 122 -3.67 4.56 13.06
CA LEU A 122 -4.43 5.54 13.83
C LEU A 122 -4.47 6.90 13.13
N LYS A 123 -3.35 7.40 12.61
CA LYS A 123 -3.34 8.69 11.91
C LYS A 123 -4.23 8.66 10.67
N LEU A 124 -4.11 7.61 9.86
CA LEU A 124 -4.95 7.43 8.68
C LEU A 124 -6.44 7.32 9.06
N ALA A 125 -6.77 6.48 10.05
CA ALA A 125 -8.15 6.28 10.50
C ALA A 125 -8.80 7.57 11.01
N ASN A 126 -8.10 8.33 11.85
CA ASN A 126 -8.60 9.60 12.37
C ASN A 126 -8.83 10.60 11.23
N THR A 127 -7.85 10.80 10.35
CA THR A 127 -8.02 11.74 9.23
C THR A 127 -9.13 11.31 8.28
N PHE A 128 -9.16 10.05 7.85
CA PHE A 128 -10.21 9.57 6.95
C PHE A 128 -11.59 9.61 7.61
N SER A 129 -11.68 9.39 8.92
CA SER A 129 -12.94 9.52 9.66
C SER A 129 -13.49 10.94 9.65
N GLU A 130 -12.62 11.96 9.75
CA GLU A 130 -13.02 13.36 9.65
C GLU A 130 -13.43 13.75 8.23
N ILE A 131 -12.76 13.21 7.21
CA ILE A 131 -13.10 13.47 5.79
C ILE A 131 -14.46 12.85 5.42
N GLU A 132 -14.75 11.64 5.87
CA GLU A 132 -15.97 10.91 5.50
C GLU A 132 -17.12 11.02 6.51
N ASP A 133 -16.89 11.67 7.65
CA ASP A 133 -17.85 11.75 8.77
C ASP A 133 -18.33 10.36 9.23
N VAL A 134 -17.39 9.45 9.52
CA VAL A 134 -17.67 8.08 9.99
C VAL A 134 -17.06 7.81 11.37
N GLN A 135 -17.65 6.89 12.13
CA GLN A 135 -17.25 6.60 13.51
C GLN A 135 -16.46 5.29 13.66
N GLY A 136 -16.10 4.64 12.55
CA GLY A 136 -15.35 3.41 12.56
C GLY A 136 -14.89 2.97 11.18
N TRP A 137 -13.83 2.18 11.15
CA TRP A 137 -13.24 1.63 9.94
C TRP A 137 -12.98 0.14 10.09
N LYS A 138 -13.20 -0.62 9.03
CA LYS A 138 -12.52 -1.91 8.85
C LYS A 138 -11.29 -1.65 7.99
N ILE A 139 -10.16 -2.17 8.43
CA ILE A 139 -8.87 -1.88 7.81
C ILE A 139 -8.20 -3.19 7.43
N ASN A 140 -7.88 -3.36 6.16
CA ASN A 140 -7.04 -4.45 5.70
C ASN A 140 -5.60 -3.94 5.54
N THR A 141 -4.62 -4.76 5.93
CA THR A 141 -3.21 -4.49 5.70
C THR A 141 -2.54 -5.63 4.95
N TYR A 142 -1.72 -5.29 3.96
CA TYR A 142 -0.89 -6.23 3.23
C TYR A 142 0.55 -5.77 3.26
N PHE A 143 1.37 -6.55 3.95
CA PHE A 143 2.82 -6.44 3.84
C PHE A 143 3.20 -7.20 2.59
N ASN A 144 3.68 -6.51 1.56
CA ASN A 144 4.04 -7.09 0.27
C ASN A 144 5.51 -6.80 -0.04
N ARG A 145 6.30 -7.84 -0.29
CA ARG A 145 7.61 -7.77 -0.94
C ARG A 145 7.46 -8.28 -2.37
N ILE A 146 7.88 -7.47 -3.34
CA ILE A 146 8.04 -7.90 -4.73
C ILE A 146 9.54 -8.02 -5.02
N LEU A 147 9.96 -9.17 -5.52
CA LEU A 147 11.35 -9.48 -5.88
C LEU A 147 11.58 -9.34 -7.38
N ALA A 148 12.80 -8.98 -7.76
CA ALA A 148 13.31 -9.13 -9.11
C ALA A 148 14.70 -9.77 -9.08
N THR A 149 14.98 -10.60 -10.07
CA THR A 149 16.29 -11.21 -10.35
C THR A 149 16.56 -11.14 -11.86
N PRO A 150 17.75 -11.49 -12.37
CA PRO A 150 18.00 -11.55 -13.81
C PRO A 150 17.01 -12.41 -14.59
N ASP A 151 16.51 -13.48 -13.97
CA ASP A 151 15.61 -14.46 -14.59
C ASP A 151 14.14 -14.24 -14.21
N MET A 152 13.84 -13.27 -13.35
CA MET A 152 12.49 -13.04 -12.81
C MET A 152 12.16 -11.55 -12.73
N THR A 153 11.23 -11.11 -13.58
CA THR A 153 10.61 -9.79 -13.45
C THR A 153 9.57 -9.83 -12.33
N GLY A 154 9.57 -8.82 -11.47
CA GLY A 154 8.56 -8.69 -10.41
C GLY A 154 7.35 -7.90 -10.90
N LEU A 155 6.14 -8.45 -10.77
CA LEU A 155 4.91 -7.75 -11.17
C LEU A 155 4.08 -7.40 -9.92
N PRO A 156 4.10 -6.14 -9.45
CA PRO A 156 3.30 -5.75 -8.28
C PRO A 156 1.79 -6.00 -8.48
N VAL A 157 1.31 -5.73 -9.69
CA VAL A 157 -0.10 -5.82 -10.09
C VAL A 157 -0.20 -6.70 -11.36
N PRO A 158 -0.12 -8.03 -11.25
CA PRO A 158 -0.20 -8.94 -12.42
C PRO A 158 -1.54 -8.84 -13.18
N GLU A 159 -2.60 -8.40 -12.53
CA GLU A 159 -3.93 -8.18 -13.10
C GLU A 159 -4.03 -6.94 -14.00
N GLY A 160 -3.05 -6.03 -13.91
CA GLY A 160 -3.09 -4.71 -14.52
C GLY A 160 -4.03 -3.71 -13.83
N LYS A 161 -4.40 -2.66 -14.55
CA LYS A 161 -5.24 -1.56 -14.03
C LYS A 161 -6.53 -2.06 -13.36
N HIS A 162 -6.71 -1.77 -12.07
CA HIS A 162 -7.82 -2.26 -11.25
C HIS A 162 -8.28 -1.24 -10.19
N ARG A 163 -9.20 -1.69 -9.33
CA ARG A 163 -9.69 -1.03 -8.12
C ARG A 163 -9.80 -2.07 -7.02
N ASP A 164 -9.52 -1.67 -5.79
CA ASP A 164 -9.57 -2.57 -4.64
C ASP A 164 -11.01 -2.79 -4.13
N GLY A 165 -11.91 -1.84 -4.45
CA GLY A 165 -13.30 -1.85 -4.02
C GLY A 165 -13.48 -1.29 -2.62
N VAL A 166 -12.63 -0.33 -2.24
CA VAL A 166 -12.53 0.23 -0.89
C VAL A 166 -12.73 1.74 -0.94
N LYS A 167 -12.81 2.39 0.22
CA LYS A 167 -12.99 3.84 0.28
C LYS A 167 -11.68 4.58 0.05
N PHE A 168 -10.65 4.22 0.81
CA PHE A 168 -9.29 4.74 0.65
C PHE A 168 -8.29 3.59 0.57
N SER A 169 -7.25 3.80 -0.23
CA SER A 169 -6.07 2.94 -0.27
C SER A 169 -4.82 3.78 -0.03
N CYS A 170 -3.86 3.21 0.68
CA CYS A 170 -2.58 3.82 0.99
C CYS A 170 -1.46 2.85 0.60
N LEU A 171 -0.57 3.29 -0.26
CA LEU A 171 0.68 2.62 -0.57
C LEU A 171 1.77 3.31 0.24
N PHE A 172 2.33 2.63 1.25
CA PHE A 172 3.38 3.15 2.11
C PHE A 172 4.69 2.39 1.87
N MET A 173 5.75 3.10 1.50
CA MET A 173 7.06 2.52 1.20
C MET A 173 7.82 2.20 2.48
N ALA A 174 8.04 0.90 2.72
CA ALA A 174 8.89 0.44 3.80
C ALA A 174 10.36 0.47 3.38
N ASP A 175 10.68 -0.11 2.23
CA ASP A 175 12.03 -0.09 1.67
C ASP A 175 12.04 -0.48 0.17
N ARG A 176 13.12 -0.15 -0.52
CA ARG A 176 13.34 -0.50 -1.92
C ARG A 176 14.83 -0.56 -2.20
N SER A 177 15.29 -1.63 -2.84
CA SER A 177 16.70 -1.79 -3.18
C SER A 177 16.91 -2.54 -4.49
N GLY A 178 17.94 -2.13 -5.25
CA GLY A 178 18.41 -2.87 -6.42
C GLY A 178 17.45 -2.94 -7.60
N VAL A 179 16.37 -2.15 -7.64
CA VAL A 179 15.35 -2.21 -8.71
C VAL A 179 14.95 -0.86 -9.33
N VAL A 180 14.66 -0.88 -10.62
CA VAL A 180 13.96 0.18 -11.38
C VAL A 180 12.50 -0.22 -11.66
N GLY A 181 11.68 0.70 -12.16
CA GLY A 181 10.24 0.47 -12.42
C GLY A 181 9.39 0.62 -11.15
N GLY A 182 8.24 -0.05 -11.09
CA GLY A 182 7.31 0.10 -9.94
C GLY A 182 6.67 1.49 -9.87
N GLU A 183 6.49 2.11 -11.04
CA GLU A 183 5.81 3.39 -11.22
C GLU A 183 4.31 3.17 -11.13
N THR A 184 3.66 3.87 -10.21
CA THR A 184 2.21 3.81 -10.00
C THR A 184 1.53 4.87 -10.86
N THR A 185 0.45 4.48 -11.54
CA THR A 185 -0.44 5.38 -12.27
C THR A 185 -1.81 5.38 -11.60
N LEU A 186 -2.37 6.55 -11.32
CA LEU A 186 -3.79 6.70 -10.98
C LEU A 186 -4.52 7.31 -12.17
N VAL A 187 -5.61 6.67 -12.59
CA VAL A 187 -6.46 7.10 -13.70
C VAL A 187 -7.83 7.47 -13.14
N ASP A 188 -8.29 8.68 -13.42
CA ASP A 188 -9.64 9.07 -13.03
C ASP A 188 -10.71 8.18 -13.67
N ILE A 189 -11.66 7.69 -12.87
CA ILE A 189 -12.75 6.84 -13.38
C ILE A 189 -13.64 7.61 -14.36
N MET A 190 -13.90 8.89 -14.10
CA MET A 190 -14.85 9.68 -14.89
C MET A 190 -14.27 10.07 -16.25
N HIS A 191 -13.05 10.61 -16.27
CA HIS A 191 -12.41 11.11 -17.49
C HIS A 191 -11.49 10.11 -18.17
N GLN A 192 -11.17 8.97 -17.52
CA GLN A 192 -10.26 7.95 -18.03
C GLN A 192 -8.86 8.52 -18.39
N GLN A 193 -8.43 9.57 -17.68
CA GLN A 193 -7.13 10.20 -17.87
C GLN A 193 -6.22 9.97 -16.65
N PRO A 194 -4.90 9.77 -16.85
CA PRO A 194 -3.94 9.75 -15.76
C PRO A 194 -3.97 11.08 -14.99
N ILE A 195 -4.15 11.00 -13.68
CA ILE A 195 -4.10 12.15 -12.77
C ILE A 195 -2.87 12.11 -11.85
N TYR A 196 -2.22 10.95 -11.77
CA TYR A 196 -0.94 10.75 -11.09
C TYR A 196 -0.12 9.73 -11.85
N VAL A 197 1.17 10.00 -12.01
CA VAL A 197 2.18 9.05 -12.46
C VAL A 197 3.41 9.32 -11.62
N GLY A 198 3.89 8.33 -10.87
CA GLY A 198 5.04 8.52 -10.01
C GLY A 198 5.53 7.24 -9.34
N THR A 199 6.77 7.28 -8.87
CA THR A 199 7.42 6.16 -8.18
C THR A 199 7.70 6.55 -6.74
N LEU A 200 7.29 5.69 -5.80
CA LEU A 200 7.78 5.76 -4.43
C LEU A 200 9.20 5.17 -4.43
N GLU A 201 10.19 6.01 -4.15
CA GLU A 201 11.62 5.68 -4.24
C GLU A 201 12.29 5.52 -2.87
N LYS A 202 11.77 6.20 -1.84
CA LYS A 202 12.38 6.24 -0.51
C LYS A 202 11.43 5.72 0.56
N PRO A 203 11.97 5.14 1.65
CA PRO A 203 11.20 4.83 2.83
C PRO A 203 10.36 6.01 3.32
N CYS A 204 9.23 5.73 3.95
CA CYS A 204 8.27 6.72 4.45
C CYS A 204 7.61 7.60 3.38
N GLN A 205 7.88 7.41 2.08
CA GLN A 205 7.03 7.96 1.04
C GLN A 205 5.72 7.18 0.95
N ALA A 206 4.63 7.90 0.70
CA ALA A 206 3.31 7.30 0.53
C ALA A 206 2.52 7.93 -0.61
N LEU A 207 1.61 7.13 -1.17
CA LEU A 207 0.53 7.56 -2.04
C LEU A 207 -0.79 7.16 -1.38
N LEU A 208 -1.61 8.14 -1.04
CA LEU A 208 -2.94 7.93 -0.46
C LEU A 208 -3.96 8.39 -1.48
N PHE A 209 -4.99 7.59 -1.71
CA PHE A 209 -6.00 7.92 -2.71
C PHE A 209 -7.38 7.37 -2.36
N ARG A 210 -8.39 8.01 -2.94
CA ARG A 210 -9.79 7.60 -2.90
C ARG A 210 -10.01 6.52 -3.96
N ASP A 211 -9.94 5.25 -3.56
CA ASP A 211 -10.08 4.10 -4.47
C ASP A 211 -11.46 4.08 -5.16
N ASP A 212 -12.47 4.74 -4.58
CA ASP A 212 -13.78 4.93 -5.20
C ASP A 212 -13.82 5.94 -6.36
N THR A 213 -12.72 6.66 -6.62
CA THR A 213 -12.65 7.70 -7.67
C THR A 213 -11.60 7.44 -8.76
N VAL A 214 -10.72 6.46 -8.57
CA VAL A 214 -9.61 6.17 -9.49
C VAL A 214 -9.52 4.69 -9.81
N PHE A 215 -9.00 4.35 -11.00
CA PHE A 215 -8.31 3.09 -11.22
C PHE A 215 -6.83 3.28 -10.92
N HIS A 216 -6.14 2.22 -10.54
CA HIS A 216 -4.71 2.26 -10.31
C HIS A 216 -3.98 1.07 -10.93
N ASP A 217 -2.71 1.28 -11.29
CA ASP A 217 -1.82 0.28 -11.87
C ASP A 217 -0.38 0.54 -11.38
N THR A 218 0.49 -0.46 -11.45
CA THR A 218 1.91 -0.30 -11.13
C THR A 218 2.76 -1.11 -12.08
N THR A 219 3.73 -0.45 -12.71
CA THR A 219 4.63 -1.11 -13.66
C THR A 219 5.47 -2.19 -12.99
N ALA A 220 5.93 -3.15 -13.81
CA ALA A 220 6.87 -4.16 -13.36
C ALA A 220 8.13 -3.53 -12.73
N ILE A 221 8.76 -4.27 -11.82
CA ILE A 221 10.09 -3.96 -11.33
C ILE A 221 11.13 -4.88 -11.97
N GLN A 222 12.30 -4.32 -12.25
CA GLN A 222 13.45 -5.03 -12.82
C GLN A 222 14.70 -4.66 -12.03
N ILE A 223 15.68 -5.57 -11.99
CA ILE A 223 16.96 -5.28 -11.36
C ILE A 223 17.68 -4.12 -12.05
N CYS A 224 18.34 -3.28 -11.27
CA CYS A 224 19.26 -2.27 -11.80
C CYS A 224 20.45 -2.97 -12.51
N ASN A 225 21.08 -2.26 -13.46
CA ASN A 225 22.31 -2.75 -14.08
C ASN A 225 23.37 -3.08 -13.03
N GLY A 226 23.85 -4.33 -13.02
CA GLY A 226 24.88 -4.82 -12.11
C GLY A 226 24.39 -5.30 -10.74
N ALA A 227 23.07 -5.35 -10.50
CA ALA A 227 22.52 -5.97 -9.30
C ALA A 227 22.20 -7.46 -9.56
N ASP A 228 22.50 -8.33 -8.58
CA ASP A 228 22.17 -9.76 -8.67
C ASP A 228 20.72 -10.06 -8.26
N SER A 229 20.11 -9.15 -7.51
CA SER A 229 18.71 -9.19 -7.09
C SER A 229 18.26 -7.80 -6.63
N GLY A 230 16.95 -7.63 -6.46
CA GLY A 230 16.40 -6.46 -5.80
C GLY A 230 14.96 -6.67 -5.37
N TYR A 231 14.44 -5.72 -4.61
CA TYR A 231 13.11 -5.80 -4.01
C TYR A 231 12.41 -4.44 -3.89
N ARG A 232 11.10 -4.50 -3.73
CA ARG A 232 10.22 -3.37 -3.38
C ARG A 232 9.26 -3.81 -2.28
N ASP A 233 9.35 -3.14 -1.15
CA ASP A 233 8.60 -3.42 0.07
C ASP A 233 7.53 -2.36 0.32
N LEU A 234 6.27 -2.77 0.13
CA LEU A 234 5.11 -1.91 0.40
C LEU A 234 4.28 -2.47 1.54
N LEU A 235 3.80 -1.55 2.37
CA LEU A 235 2.59 -1.75 3.16
C LEU A 235 1.42 -1.15 2.39
N VAL A 236 0.48 -1.99 1.98
CA VAL A 236 -0.81 -1.56 1.42
C VAL A 236 -1.85 -1.55 2.54
N ILE A 237 -2.58 -0.45 2.67
CA ILE A 237 -3.60 -0.27 3.71
C ILE A 237 -4.90 0.16 3.04
N GLU A 238 -5.96 -0.62 3.23
CA GLU A 238 -7.27 -0.36 2.64
C GLU A 238 -8.30 -0.09 3.74
N PHE A 239 -9.11 0.97 3.56
CA PHE A 239 -10.18 1.37 4.47
C PHE A 239 -11.55 1.10 3.85
N HIS A 240 -12.38 0.35 4.58
CA HIS A 240 -13.74 -0.08 4.18
C HIS A 240 -14.79 0.54 5.08
#